data_AF-A0A7C3ZNS3-F1
#
_entry.id   AF-A0A7C3ZNS3-F1
#
_cell.length_a   1.000
_cell.length_b   1.000
_cell.length_c   1.000
_cell.angle_alpha   90.00
_cell.angle_beta   90.00
_cell.angle_gamma   90.00
#
_symmetry.space_group_name_H-M   'P 1'
#
loop_
_entity.id
_entity.type
_entity.pdbx_description
1 polymer ?
#
loop_
_entity_poly.entity_id
_entity_poly.type
_entity_poly.pdbx_seq_one_letter_code
_entity_poly.pdbx_strand_id
1 'polypeptide(L)'
;MNKKNWLMFAPLLFVTFGVIYFINKKESITEIRYSNKIDNKNKSNSEEKDEMPFEISDAKDSDLISYIYENGRRGFALEINGTDEFKTRVKESLRLLWLYDKEGSFKIVRRLVFEIRQSNRTTFYYDGEKPVIEISQNIFDSSSNTYLASVIAHMGWHSYYLYNKKRKNRKEVPPPGKEEIDRSFAMPFGSEFKKFDDLYKVEDQAFDYQISILKKINAPLSEIRKIKRRDYKDFSPAHDGNYFIEF
;
A
#
# COMPACT_ATOMS: atom_id res chain seq x y z
N MET A 1 61.58 22.94 14.91
CA MET A 1 60.62 22.79 13.78
C MET A 1 60.91 23.87 12.74
N ASN A 2 61.31 23.45 11.54
CA ASN A 2 61.70 24.35 10.47
C ASN A 2 60.50 25.15 9.94
N LYS A 3 60.58 26.49 10.02
CA LYS A 3 59.55 27.43 9.53
C LYS A 3 59.21 27.26 8.04
N LYS A 4 60.03 26.54 7.27
CA LYS A 4 59.82 26.28 5.83
C LYS A 4 58.73 25.24 5.52
N ASN A 5 58.36 24.36 6.45
CA ASN A 5 57.35 23.32 6.17
C ASN A 5 55.90 23.80 6.31
N TRP A 6 55.67 24.97 6.92
CA TRP A 6 54.32 25.49 7.13
C TRP A 6 53.69 26.02 5.82
N LEU A 7 54.51 26.51 4.89
CA LEU A 7 54.06 27.07 3.62
C LEU A 7 53.46 26.01 2.66
N MET A 8 53.81 24.73 2.83
CA MET A 8 53.23 23.66 2.00
C MET A 8 51.79 23.30 2.37
N PHE A 9 51.32 23.61 3.58
CA PHE A 9 49.96 23.27 4.03
C PHE A 9 48.94 24.40 3.84
N ALA A 10 49.40 25.62 3.50
CA ALA A 10 48.54 26.76 3.22
C ALA A 10 47.45 26.49 2.16
N PRO A 11 47.74 25.90 0.97
CA PRO A 11 46.71 25.66 -0.03
C PRO A 11 45.62 24.68 0.43
N LEU A 12 46.00 23.69 1.25
CA LEU A 12 45.06 22.67 1.75
C LEU A 12 44.10 23.23 2.80
N LEU A 13 44.55 24.21 3.59
CA LEU A 13 43.70 24.97 4.50
C LEU A 13 42.73 25.90 3.75
N PHE A 14 43.15 26.53 2.64
CA PHE A 14 42.24 27.35 1.84
C PHE A 14 41.14 26.53 1.16
N VAL A 15 41.44 25.32 0.68
CA VAL A 15 40.43 24.43 0.08
C VAL A 15 39.44 23.94 1.14
N THR A 16 39.90 23.50 2.31
CA THR A 16 39.00 23.05 3.38
C THR A 16 38.13 24.18 3.91
N PHE A 17 38.68 25.37 4.08
CA PHE A 17 37.92 26.57 4.47
C PHE A 17 36.91 26.99 3.39
N GLY A 18 37.29 26.89 2.11
CA GLY A 18 36.41 27.16 0.97
C GLY A 18 35.21 26.21 0.91
N VAL A 19 35.43 24.90 1.13
CA VAL A 19 34.35 23.89 1.17
C VAL A 19 33.40 24.14 2.36
N ILE A 20 33.94 24.39 3.56
CA ILE A 20 33.13 24.69 4.75
C ILE A 20 32.33 25.98 4.55
N TYR A 21 32.95 27.01 3.99
CA TYR A 21 32.27 28.27 3.66
C TYR A 21 31.17 28.07 2.62
N PHE A 22 31.39 27.25 1.59
CA PHE A 22 30.38 26.96 0.55
C PHE A 22 29.21 26.13 1.08
N ILE A 23 29.47 25.20 2.01
CA ILE A 23 28.43 24.42 2.70
C ILE A 23 27.61 25.33 3.63
N ASN A 24 28.25 26.22 4.38
CA ASN A 24 27.55 27.12 5.31
C ASN A 24 26.86 28.31 4.64
N LYS A 25 27.35 28.79 3.48
CA LYS A 25 26.71 29.87 2.70
C LYS A 25 25.46 29.41 1.95
N LYS A 26 25.28 28.09 1.76
CA LYS A 26 23.97 27.54 1.39
C LYS A 26 23.09 27.48 2.63
N GLU A 27 22.59 28.65 3.01
CA GLU A 27 21.64 28.83 4.09
C GLU A 27 20.42 27.90 3.92
N SER A 28 19.96 27.40 5.07
CA SER A 28 18.56 27.13 5.37
C SER A 28 17.86 26.04 4.52
N ILE A 29 18.18 24.77 4.80
CA ILE A 29 17.27 23.64 4.50
C ILE A 29 15.86 23.89 5.09
N THR A 30 15.77 24.74 6.11
CA THR A 30 14.54 25.23 6.72
C THR A 30 13.74 26.19 5.84
N GLU A 31 14.35 27.03 4.99
CA GLU A 31 13.63 27.95 4.08
C GLU A 31 13.11 27.25 2.82
N ILE A 32 13.77 26.17 2.37
CA ILE A 32 13.26 25.32 1.29
C ILE A 32 11.96 24.60 1.71
N ARG A 33 11.74 24.38 3.02
CA ARG A 33 10.48 23.80 3.54
C ARG A 33 9.31 24.79 3.59
N TYR A 34 9.56 26.09 3.56
CA TYR A 34 8.50 27.11 3.68
C TYR A 34 8.24 27.93 2.40
N SER A 35 9.13 27.91 1.40
CA SER A 35 8.91 28.59 0.11
C SER A 35 8.01 27.83 -0.87
N ASN A 36 7.81 26.52 -0.69
CA ASN A 36 6.91 25.72 -1.54
C ASN A 36 5.42 25.79 -1.16
N LYS A 37 5.00 26.74 -0.30
CA LYS A 37 3.61 26.82 0.20
C LYS A 37 2.78 28.00 -0.32
N ILE A 38 3.28 28.88 -1.21
CA ILE A 38 2.53 30.10 -1.60
C ILE A 38 2.37 30.36 -3.12
N ASP A 39 3.07 29.68 -4.04
CA ASP A 39 2.91 29.95 -5.48
C ASP A 39 2.17 28.84 -6.25
N ASN A 40 0.96 28.50 -5.80
CA ASN A 40 0.01 27.70 -6.59
C ASN A 40 -1.40 28.31 -6.56
N LYS A 41 -1.48 29.64 -6.62
CA LYS A 41 -2.72 30.36 -6.91
C LYS A 41 -2.58 30.96 -8.31
N ASN A 42 -3.32 30.38 -9.26
CA ASN A 42 -3.48 30.79 -10.66
C ASN A 42 -2.60 30.08 -11.70
N LYS A 43 -2.93 28.81 -11.99
CA LYS A 43 -3.01 28.38 -13.40
C LYS A 43 -3.94 27.17 -13.59
N SER A 44 -5.00 27.43 -14.34
CA SER A 44 -5.84 26.52 -15.13
C SER A 44 -6.62 25.40 -14.43
N ASN A 45 -7.85 25.74 -14.05
CA ASN A 45 -9.10 25.10 -14.51
C ASN A 45 -8.95 23.77 -15.29
N SER A 46 -8.86 22.67 -14.54
CA SER A 46 -9.56 21.40 -14.81
C SER A 46 -9.46 20.55 -13.55
N GLU A 47 -10.04 21.04 -12.45
CA GLU A 47 -10.24 20.26 -11.23
C GLU A 47 -11.41 19.31 -11.45
N GLU A 48 -11.15 18.20 -12.15
CA GLU A 48 -11.84 16.97 -11.84
C GLU A 48 -11.24 16.49 -10.52
N LYS A 49 -11.95 16.79 -9.43
CA LYS A 49 -11.65 16.29 -8.10
C LYS A 49 -11.82 14.78 -8.12
N ASP A 50 -10.75 14.05 -8.44
CA ASP A 50 -10.55 12.68 -7.97
C ASP A 50 -10.24 12.70 -6.47
N GLU A 51 -11.18 13.23 -5.68
CA GLU A 51 -11.30 12.83 -4.29
C GLU A 51 -11.64 11.34 -4.34
N MET A 52 -10.63 10.47 -4.16
CA MET A 52 -10.83 9.02 -3.98
C MET A 52 -12.02 8.83 -3.04
N PRO A 53 -13.18 8.32 -3.52
CA PRO A 53 -14.42 8.30 -2.77
C PRO A 53 -14.35 7.14 -1.78
N PHE A 54 -13.53 7.29 -0.75
CA PHE A 54 -13.31 6.29 0.27
C PHE A 54 -14.10 6.67 1.52
N GLU A 55 -15.43 6.70 1.40
CA GLU A 55 -16.33 6.69 2.55
C GLU A 55 -16.78 5.25 2.81
N ILE A 56 -16.18 4.61 3.81
CA ILE A 56 -16.75 3.39 4.39
C ILE A 56 -17.99 3.82 5.19
N SER A 57 -19.15 3.87 4.55
CA SER A 57 -20.41 4.22 5.22
C SER A 57 -20.80 3.11 6.20
N ASP A 58 -20.87 3.43 7.50
CA ASP A 58 -21.18 2.46 8.58
C ASP A 58 -22.57 1.80 8.43
N ALA A 59 -23.51 2.44 7.71
CA ALA A 59 -24.85 1.88 7.45
C ALA A 59 -24.85 0.66 6.49
N LYS A 60 -23.76 0.41 5.74
CA LYS A 60 -23.65 -0.69 4.77
C LYS A 60 -22.85 -1.90 5.30
N ASP A 61 -22.51 -1.87 6.59
CA ASP A 61 -21.71 -2.89 7.28
C ASP A 61 -22.53 -4.07 7.80
N SER A 62 -23.86 -3.94 7.91
CA SER A 62 -24.74 -5.01 8.40
C SER A 62 -24.63 -6.28 7.56
N ASP A 63 -24.49 -6.15 6.24
CA ASP A 63 -24.44 -7.29 5.30
C ASP A 63 -23.09 -8.02 5.33
N LEU A 64 -22.00 -7.28 5.57
CA LEU A 64 -20.68 -7.88 5.74
C LEU A 64 -20.67 -8.69 7.03
N ILE A 65 -21.16 -8.07 8.10
CA ILE A 65 -21.27 -8.69 9.42
C ILE A 65 -22.23 -9.88 9.35
N SER A 66 -23.39 -9.78 8.71
CA SER A 66 -24.30 -10.91 8.57
C SER A 66 -23.69 -12.08 7.79
N TYR A 67 -23.02 -11.83 6.65
CA TYR A 67 -22.31 -12.88 5.89
C TYR A 67 -21.20 -13.55 6.73
N ILE A 68 -20.46 -12.75 7.51
CA ILE A 68 -19.43 -13.18 8.46
C ILE A 68 -20.02 -14.05 9.59
N TYR A 69 -21.19 -13.70 10.09
CA TYR A 69 -21.90 -14.41 11.16
C TYR A 69 -22.63 -15.66 10.65
N GLU A 70 -23.21 -15.61 9.44
CA GLU A 70 -23.88 -16.74 8.76
C GLU A 70 -22.90 -17.85 8.41
N ASN A 71 -21.65 -17.50 8.05
CA ASN A 71 -20.57 -18.48 7.82
C ASN A 71 -19.84 -18.91 9.11
N GLY A 72 -20.45 -18.69 10.29
CA GLY A 72 -20.07 -19.35 11.55
C GLY A 72 -18.81 -18.84 12.25
N ARG A 73 -18.17 -17.76 11.78
CA ARG A 73 -16.92 -17.26 12.38
C ARG A 73 -17.18 -16.19 13.45
N ARG A 74 -17.68 -16.64 14.60
CA ARG A 74 -17.75 -15.80 15.81
C ARG A 74 -16.35 -15.62 16.40
N GLY A 75 -15.67 -14.56 15.97
CA GLY A 75 -14.36 -14.17 16.48
C GLY A 75 -13.39 -13.88 15.36
N PHE A 76 -13.62 -12.79 14.61
CA PHE A 76 -12.68 -12.33 13.60
C PHE A 76 -11.47 -11.65 14.26
N ALA A 77 -10.57 -12.48 14.77
CA ALA A 77 -9.21 -12.08 15.04
C ALA A 77 -8.40 -12.34 13.77
N LEU A 78 -7.80 -11.28 13.22
CA LEU A 78 -6.79 -11.41 12.18
C LEU A 78 -5.68 -12.35 12.68
N GLU A 79 -5.51 -13.50 12.02
CA GLU A 79 -4.46 -14.46 12.34
C GLU A 79 -3.14 -14.01 11.70
N ILE A 80 -2.03 -14.15 12.44
CA ILE A 80 -0.69 -13.82 11.93
C ILE A 80 0.21 -15.04 12.10
N ASN A 81 0.57 -15.66 10.97
CA ASN A 81 1.31 -16.92 10.92
C ASN A 81 2.74 -16.68 10.40
N GLY A 82 3.74 -17.25 11.07
CA GLY A 82 5.16 -17.01 10.76
C GLY A 82 6.04 -17.06 12.01
N THR A 83 7.30 -16.62 11.88
CA THR A 83 8.22 -16.50 13.01
C THR A 83 7.75 -15.45 14.03
N ASP A 84 8.26 -15.49 15.26
CA ASP A 84 7.88 -14.52 16.28
C ASP A 84 8.33 -13.09 15.94
N GLU A 85 9.47 -12.96 15.26
CA GLU A 85 9.94 -11.70 14.70
C GLU A 85 8.97 -11.17 13.63
N PHE A 86 8.54 -12.04 12.70
CA PHE A 86 7.55 -11.70 11.69
C PHE A 86 6.24 -11.21 12.33
N LYS A 87 5.70 -11.97 13.29
CA LYS A 87 4.48 -11.59 14.02
C LYS A 87 4.61 -10.24 14.71
N THR A 88 5.77 -9.97 15.31
CA THR A 88 6.03 -8.71 16.01
C THR A 88 6.02 -7.53 15.04
N ARG A 89 6.76 -7.63 13.94
CA ARG A 89 6.84 -6.57 12.93
C ARG A 89 5.52 -6.34 12.19
N VAL A 90 4.75 -7.39 11.91
CA VAL A 90 3.40 -7.25 11.34
C VAL A 90 2.49 -6.50 12.33
N LYS A 91 2.52 -6.84 13.63
CA LYS A 91 1.75 -6.11 14.65
C LYS A 91 2.16 -4.64 14.76
N GLU A 92 3.45 -4.34 14.72
CA GLU A 92 3.96 -2.96 14.70
C GLU A 92 3.50 -2.20 13.45
N SER A 93 3.53 -2.85 12.30
CA SER A 93 3.06 -2.28 11.02
C SER A 93 1.55 -2.01 11.05
N LEU A 94 0.75 -2.94 11.57
CA LEU A 94 -0.69 -2.76 11.79
C LEU A 94 -0.97 -1.63 12.81
N ARG A 95 -0.13 -1.48 13.84
CA ARG A 95 -0.23 -0.37 14.79
C ARG A 95 0.02 0.98 14.10
N LEU A 96 0.94 1.07 13.15
CA LEU A 96 1.11 2.28 12.34
C LEU A 96 -0.17 2.61 11.55
N LEU A 97 -0.77 1.62 10.89
CA LEU A 97 -2.05 1.82 10.19
C LEU A 97 -3.16 2.26 11.16
N TRP A 98 -3.24 1.67 12.35
CA TRP A 98 -4.20 2.10 13.38
C TRP A 98 -4.00 3.55 13.82
N LEU A 99 -2.75 3.99 14.00
CA LEU A 99 -2.46 5.32 14.52
C LEU A 99 -2.69 6.42 13.48
N TYR A 100 -2.38 6.16 12.21
CA TYR A 100 -2.35 7.20 11.17
C TYR A 100 -3.46 7.07 10.11
N ASP A 101 -4.08 5.89 9.96
CA ASP A 101 -5.13 5.64 8.97
C ASP A 101 -6.14 4.59 9.45
N LYS A 102 -6.68 4.83 10.65
CA LYS A 102 -7.59 3.91 11.34
C LYS A 102 -8.82 3.53 10.52
N GLU A 103 -9.54 4.54 10.04
CA GLU A 103 -10.81 4.37 9.33
C GLU A 103 -10.61 3.94 7.86
N GLY A 104 -9.40 4.14 7.31
CA GLY A 104 -9.02 3.66 5.99
C GLY A 104 -8.44 2.25 6.05
N SER A 105 -7.12 2.18 5.90
CA SER A 105 -6.36 0.94 5.74
C SER A 105 -6.55 -0.05 6.89
N PHE A 106 -6.53 0.41 8.14
CA PHE A 106 -6.64 -0.52 9.26
C PHE A 106 -8.01 -1.18 9.31
N LYS A 107 -9.09 -0.40 9.13
CA LYS A 107 -10.47 -0.91 9.10
C LYS A 107 -10.66 -1.90 7.95
N ILE A 108 -10.10 -1.62 6.76
CA ILE A 108 -10.09 -2.55 5.63
C ILE A 108 -9.43 -3.87 6.03
N VAL A 109 -8.16 -3.82 6.46
CA VAL A 109 -7.38 -5.02 6.77
C VAL A 109 -8.06 -5.84 7.86
N ARG A 110 -8.50 -5.19 8.95
CA ARG A 110 -9.18 -5.87 10.07
C ARG A 110 -10.47 -6.58 9.64
N ARG A 111 -11.21 -6.04 8.67
CA ARG A 111 -12.52 -6.56 8.26
C ARG A 111 -12.43 -7.58 7.14
N LEU A 112 -11.50 -7.39 6.23
CA LEU A 112 -11.48 -8.08 4.94
C LEU A 112 -10.24 -8.96 4.77
N VAL A 113 -9.32 -8.99 5.74
CA VAL A 113 -8.19 -9.92 5.75
C VAL A 113 -8.32 -10.81 6.97
N PHE A 114 -8.24 -12.12 6.78
CA PHE A 114 -8.41 -13.07 7.88
C PHE A 114 -7.08 -13.63 8.36
N GLU A 115 -6.10 -13.72 7.46
CA GLU A 115 -4.77 -14.22 7.78
C GLU A 115 -3.68 -13.40 7.07
N ILE A 116 -2.61 -13.09 7.80
CA ILE A 116 -1.35 -12.61 7.23
C ILE A 116 -0.29 -13.67 7.56
N ARG A 117 0.28 -14.30 6.54
CA ARG A 117 1.29 -15.35 6.74
C ARG A 117 2.61 -15.06 6.03
N GLN A 118 3.68 -15.49 6.66
CA GLN A 118 5.01 -15.49 6.07
C GLN A 118 5.11 -16.59 5.01
N SER A 119 5.63 -16.25 3.85
CA SER A 119 5.70 -17.12 2.67
C SER A 119 7.00 -16.90 1.89
N ASN A 120 7.17 -17.60 0.78
CA ASN A 120 8.25 -17.36 -0.20
C ASN A 120 7.87 -16.31 -1.26
N ARG A 121 6.63 -15.81 -1.23
CA ARG A 121 6.09 -14.84 -2.18
C ARG A 121 5.19 -13.82 -1.46
N THR A 122 4.96 -12.68 -2.10
CA THR A 122 4.07 -11.64 -1.59
C THR A 122 2.83 -11.55 -2.48
N THR A 123 1.70 -12.07 -2.01
CA THR A 123 0.48 -12.21 -2.81
C THR A 123 -0.76 -12.04 -1.93
N PHE A 124 -1.89 -11.75 -2.56
CA PHE A 124 -3.21 -11.83 -1.96
C PHE A 124 -4.03 -12.88 -2.72
N TYR A 125 -4.70 -13.78 -2.00
CA TYR A 125 -5.58 -14.78 -2.60
C TYR A 125 -6.66 -15.23 -1.60
N TYR A 126 -7.59 -16.06 -2.08
CA TYR A 126 -8.61 -16.68 -1.24
C TYR A 126 -8.24 -18.15 -0.94
N ASP A 127 -8.00 -18.47 0.32
CA ASP A 127 -7.92 -19.86 0.79
C ASP A 127 -9.33 -20.36 1.13
N GLY A 128 -10.01 -20.92 0.13
CA GLY A 128 -11.45 -21.16 0.18
C GLY A 128 -12.24 -19.85 0.26
N GLU A 129 -12.87 -19.58 1.41
CA GLU A 129 -13.56 -18.30 1.67
C GLU A 129 -12.73 -17.34 2.54
N LYS A 130 -11.48 -17.67 2.86
CA LYS A 130 -10.60 -16.85 3.70
C LYS A 130 -9.73 -15.95 2.83
N PRO A 131 -9.87 -14.61 2.89
CA PRO A 131 -8.89 -13.72 2.28
C PRO A 131 -7.57 -13.79 3.06
N VAL A 132 -6.50 -14.20 2.39
CA VAL A 132 -5.17 -14.39 2.96
C VAL A 132 -4.17 -13.47 2.27
N ILE A 133 -3.32 -12.83 3.08
CA ILE A 133 -2.13 -12.12 2.61
C ILE A 133 -0.92 -12.99 2.88
N GLU A 134 -0.11 -13.21 1.86
CA GLU A 134 1.24 -13.74 1.98
C GLU A 134 2.27 -12.62 1.86
N ILE A 135 3.31 -12.69 2.69
CA ILE A 135 4.44 -11.77 2.66
C ILE A 135 5.71 -12.59 2.50
N SER A 136 6.49 -12.29 1.45
CA SER A 136 7.73 -13.01 1.19
C SER A 136 8.80 -12.66 2.21
N GLN A 137 9.70 -13.61 2.45
CA GLN A 137 10.87 -13.39 3.29
C GLN A 137 11.70 -12.18 2.85
N ASN A 138 11.90 -12.00 1.54
CA ASN A 138 12.68 -10.89 1.01
C ASN A 138 12.00 -9.54 1.24
N ILE A 139 10.69 -9.44 1.02
CA ILE A 139 9.93 -8.24 1.39
C ILE A 139 10.06 -8.02 2.89
N PHE A 140 9.85 -9.04 3.71
CA PHE A 140 9.98 -8.90 5.16
C PHE A 140 11.35 -8.37 5.58
N ASP A 141 12.44 -8.97 5.12
CA ASP A 141 13.82 -8.63 5.49
C ASP A 141 14.24 -7.25 4.99
N SER A 142 13.84 -6.89 3.77
CA SER A 142 14.24 -5.62 3.13
C SER A 142 13.34 -4.43 3.46
N SER A 143 12.20 -4.66 4.12
CA SER A 143 11.23 -3.61 4.42
C SER A 143 11.51 -2.96 5.77
N SER A 144 11.19 -1.68 5.89
CA SER A 144 10.95 -1.04 7.19
C SER A 144 9.54 -1.35 7.68
N ASN A 145 9.19 -0.97 8.92
CA ASN A 145 7.81 -1.09 9.41
C ASN A 145 6.83 -0.19 8.64
N THR A 146 7.27 0.98 8.15
CA THR A 146 6.42 1.86 7.33
C THR A 146 6.15 1.26 5.96
N TYR A 147 7.18 0.69 5.34
CA TYR A 147 7.03 0.02 4.05
C TYR A 147 6.16 -1.24 4.19
N LEU A 148 6.39 -2.07 5.22
CA LEU A 148 5.58 -3.26 5.49
C LEU A 148 4.12 -2.90 5.77
N ALA A 149 3.86 -1.82 6.52
CA ALA A 149 2.50 -1.31 6.72
C ALA A 149 1.84 -0.93 5.38
N SER A 150 2.58 -0.27 4.48
CA SER A 150 2.08 0.07 3.16
C SER A 150 1.78 -1.16 2.29
N VAL A 151 2.60 -2.21 2.38
CA VAL A 151 2.38 -3.49 1.69
C VAL A 151 1.09 -4.15 2.18
N ILE A 152 0.91 -4.23 3.49
CA ILE A 152 -0.31 -4.80 4.09
C ILE A 152 -1.54 -3.99 3.68
N ALA A 153 -1.45 -2.66 3.65
CA ALA A 153 -2.54 -1.79 3.21
C ALA A 153 -2.86 -1.98 1.72
N HIS A 154 -1.85 -2.11 0.86
CA HIS A 154 -2.02 -2.40 -0.57
C HIS A 154 -2.78 -3.73 -0.76
N MET A 155 -2.37 -4.79 -0.06
CA MET A 155 -3.06 -6.08 -0.14
C MET A 155 -4.47 -6.05 0.48
N GLY A 156 -4.66 -5.29 1.55
CA GLY A 156 -5.98 -5.03 2.11
C GLY A 156 -6.89 -4.33 1.10
N TRP A 157 -6.36 -3.39 0.32
CA TRP A 157 -7.09 -2.71 -0.75
C TRP A 157 -7.56 -3.69 -1.83
N HIS A 158 -6.74 -4.66 -2.22
CA HIS A 158 -7.17 -5.73 -3.14
C HIS A 158 -8.35 -6.52 -2.60
N SER A 159 -8.32 -6.87 -1.31
CA SER A 159 -9.46 -7.53 -0.66
C SER A 159 -10.73 -6.67 -0.69
N TYR A 160 -10.59 -5.36 -0.42
CA TYR A 160 -11.69 -4.40 -0.50
C TYR A 160 -12.26 -4.24 -1.92
N TYR A 161 -11.39 -4.11 -2.91
CA TYR A 161 -11.76 -4.00 -4.31
C TYR A 161 -12.60 -5.22 -4.74
N LEU A 162 -12.14 -6.42 -4.39
CA LEU A 162 -12.83 -7.67 -4.73
C LEU A 162 -14.13 -7.85 -3.95
N TYR A 163 -14.15 -7.47 -2.68
CA TYR A 163 -15.37 -7.47 -1.88
C TYR A 163 -16.46 -6.59 -2.52
N ASN A 164 -16.10 -5.35 -2.90
CA ASN A 164 -17.02 -4.43 -3.56
C ASN A 164 -17.47 -4.91 -4.94
N LYS A 165 -16.54 -5.50 -5.73
CA LYS A 165 -16.87 -6.05 -7.04
C LYS A 165 -17.86 -7.22 -6.91
N LYS A 166 -17.63 -8.14 -5.96
CA LYS A 166 -18.56 -9.24 -5.65
C LYS A 166 -19.94 -8.72 -5.23
N ARG A 167 -20.03 -7.64 -4.44
CA ARG A 167 -21.32 -7.00 -4.10
C ARG A 167 -22.05 -6.44 -5.30
N LYS A 168 -21.36 -5.71 -6.18
CA LYS A 168 -21.96 -5.16 -7.41
C LYS A 168 -22.52 -6.24 -8.33
N ASN A 169 -21.88 -7.41 -8.33
CA ASN A 169 -22.26 -8.55 -9.17
C ASN A 169 -23.33 -9.46 -8.54
N ARG A 170 -23.78 -9.22 -7.29
CA ARG A 170 -24.98 -9.85 -6.74
C ARG A 170 -26.21 -9.25 -7.45
N LYS A 171 -26.48 -9.71 -8.68
CA LYS A 171 -27.75 -9.44 -9.38
C LYS A 171 -28.90 -9.83 -8.45
N GLU A 172 -29.94 -9.00 -8.41
CA GLU A 172 -31.19 -9.33 -7.72
C GLU A 172 -31.70 -10.69 -8.23
N VAL A 173 -31.90 -11.63 -7.31
CA VAL A 173 -32.48 -12.93 -7.63
C VAL A 173 -33.84 -12.64 -8.27
N PRO A 174 -34.10 -13.06 -9.52
CA PRO A 174 -35.36 -12.77 -10.16
C PRO A 174 -36.50 -13.39 -9.34
N PRO A 175 -37.64 -12.69 -9.20
CA PRO A 175 -38.80 -13.24 -8.51
C PRO A 175 -39.21 -14.58 -9.13
N PRO A 176 -39.75 -15.51 -8.33
CA PRO A 176 -40.12 -16.84 -8.81
C PRO A 176 -41.07 -16.73 -10.02
N GLY A 177 -40.63 -17.24 -11.18
CA GLY A 177 -41.39 -17.19 -12.44
C GLY A 177 -40.65 -16.63 -13.66
N LYS A 178 -39.40 -16.16 -13.53
CA LYS A 178 -38.55 -15.79 -14.69
C LYS A 178 -37.40 -16.78 -14.86
N GLU A 179 -37.49 -17.61 -15.89
CA GLU A 179 -36.47 -18.60 -16.28
C GLU A 179 -35.30 -17.94 -17.00
N GLU A 180 -34.40 -17.27 -16.29
CA GLU A 180 -33.04 -17.05 -16.80
C GLU A 180 -32.04 -17.29 -15.67
N ILE A 181 -31.77 -18.58 -15.42
CA ILE A 181 -30.63 -19.00 -14.61
C ILE A 181 -29.40 -18.81 -15.48
N ASP A 182 -28.69 -17.70 -15.29
CA ASP A 182 -27.37 -17.45 -15.85
C ASP A 182 -26.40 -18.50 -15.29
N ARG A 183 -26.16 -19.57 -16.07
CA ARG A 183 -25.28 -20.70 -15.71
C ARG A 183 -23.80 -20.41 -15.98
N SER A 184 -23.39 -19.14 -16.09
CA SER A 184 -21.98 -18.82 -16.20
C SER A 184 -21.24 -19.20 -14.90
N PHE A 185 -20.33 -20.15 -15.03
CA PHE A 185 -19.48 -20.64 -13.95
C PHE A 185 -18.73 -19.47 -13.30
N ALA A 186 -19.08 -19.14 -12.05
CA ALA A 186 -18.48 -18.06 -11.30
C ALA A 186 -17.08 -18.47 -10.82
N MET A 187 -16.06 -18.23 -11.65
CA MET A 187 -14.69 -18.13 -11.13
C MET A 187 -14.63 -16.97 -10.11
N PRO A 188 -13.80 -17.05 -9.05
CA PRO A 188 -13.77 -16.04 -7.98
C PRO A 188 -13.46 -14.61 -8.44
N PHE A 189 -12.98 -14.43 -9.69
CA PHE A 189 -12.76 -13.14 -10.36
C PHE A 189 -13.70 -12.86 -11.55
N GLY A 190 -14.59 -13.78 -11.88
CA GLY A 190 -15.39 -13.78 -13.11
C GLY A 190 -14.51 -13.89 -14.35
N SER A 191 -15.08 -14.34 -15.46
CA SER A 191 -14.49 -14.30 -16.80
C SER A 191 -14.27 -12.87 -17.35
N GLU A 192 -13.98 -11.90 -16.48
CA GLU A 192 -14.18 -10.47 -16.73
C GLU A 192 -12.90 -9.63 -16.88
N PHE A 193 -11.74 -10.10 -16.42
CA PHE A 193 -10.47 -9.51 -16.86
C PHE A 193 -10.22 -9.97 -18.30
N LYS A 194 -10.94 -9.36 -19.24
CA LYS A 194 -10.88 -9.68 -20.66
C LYS A 194 -9.56 -9.20 -21.29
N LYS A 195 -8.85 -8.28 -20.62
CA LYS A 195 -7.62 -7.65 -21.10
C LYS A 195 -6.63 -7.43 -19.95
N PHE A 196 -5.34 -7.58 -20.25
CA PHE A 196 -4.26 -7.25 -19.32
C PHE A 196 -4.33 -5.80 -18.82
N ASP A 197 -4.78 -4.87 -19.66
CA ASP A 197 -4.95 -3.44 -19.33
C ASP A 197 -5.82 -3.20 -18.08
N ASP A 198 -6.82 -4.05 -17.84
CA ASP A 198 -7.70 -3.89 -16.68
C ASP A 198 -7.00 -4.32 -15.37
N LEU A 199 -6.06 -5.27 -15.45
CA LEU A 199 -5.21 -5.63 -14.30
C LEU A 199 -4.26 -4.49 -13.96
N TYR A 200 -3.63 -3.87 -14.97
CA TYR A 200 -2.74 -2.72 -14.76
C TYR A 200 -3.47 -1.58 -14.03
N LYS A 201 -4.68 -1.23 -14.46
CA LYS A 201 -5.46 -0.16 -13.81
C LYS A 201 -5.77 -0.45 -12.34
N VAL A 202 -6.09 -1.69 -11.99
CA VAL A 202 -6.39 -2.08 -10.61
C VAL A 202 -5.13 -1.96 -9.76
N GLU A 203 -3.99 -2.42 -10.29
CA GLU A 203 -2.70 -2.30 -9.60
C GLU A 203 -2.23 -0.86 -9.46
N ASP A 204 -2.47 -0.01 -10.46
CA ASP A 204 -2.16 1.42 -10.39
C ASP A 204 -2.93 2.11 -9.27
N GLN A 205 -4.23 1.81 -9.16
CA GLN A 205 -5.06 2.29 -8.05
C GLN A 205 -4.54 1.78 -6.70
N ALA A 206 -4.11 0.52 -6.64
CA ALA A 206 -3.53 -0.06 -5.43
C ALA A 206 -2.17 0.57 -5.08
N PHE A 207 -1.34 0.94 -6.06
CA PHE A 207 -0.08 1.66 -5.85
C PHE A 207 -0.31 3.11 -5.41
N ASP A 208 -1.25 3.82 -6.02
CA ASP A 208 -1.62 5.16 -5.60
C ASP A 208 -2.17 5.16 -4.18
N TYR A 209 -2.97 4.15 -3.84
CA TYR A 209 -3.40 3.89 -2.47
C TYR A 209 -2.19 3.68 -1.55
N GLN A 210 -1.26 2.79 -1.91
CA GLN A 210 -0.05 2.52 -1.13
C GLN A 210 0.80 3.78 -0.89
N ILE A 211 1.00 4.61 -1.92
CA ILE A 211 1.71 5.89 -1.82
C ILE A 211 0.97 6.84 -0.88
N SER A 212 -0.36 6.88 -0.92
CA SER A 212 -1.16 7.70 0.00
C SER A 212 -0.94 7.27 1.45
N ILE A 213 -0.84 5.96 1.71
CA ILE A 213 -0.59 5.42 3.05
C ILE A 213 0.81 5.76 3.53
N LEU A 214 1.84 5.58 2.69
CA LEU A 214 3.21 5.99 3.03
C LEU A 214 3.28 7.47 3.41
N LYS A 215 2.54 8.34 2.71
CA LYS A 215 2.45 9.77 3.08
C LYS A 215 1.75 9.97 4.42
N LYS A 216 0.63 9.29 4.68
CA LYS A 216 -0.13 9.39 5.95
C LYS A 216 0.68 8.97 7.17
N ILE A 217 1.43 7.87 7.06
CA ILE A 217 2.28 7.35 8.15
C ILE A 217 3.61 8.10 8.29
N ASN A 218 3.83 9.15 7.49
CA ASN A 218 5.06 9.94 7.45
C ASN A 218 6.31 9.09 7.16
N ALA A 219 6.22 8.18 6.18
CA ALA A 219 7.31 7.31 5.78
C ALA A 219 8.49 8.10 5.15
N PRO A 220 9.72 7.55 5.20
CA PRO A 220 10.86 8.14 4.52
C PRO A 220 10.60 8.38 3.02
N LEU A 221 11.04 9.53 2.51
CA LEU A 221 10.89 9.87 1.08
C LEU A 221 11.54 8.84 0.14
N SER A 222 12.56 8.11 0.61
CA SER A 222 13.19 7.02 -0.15
C SER A 222 12.21 5.90 -0.46
N GLU A 223 11.31 5.54 0.46
CA GLU A 223 10.29 4.50 0.26
C GLU A 223 9.23 4.94 -0.74
N ILE A 224 8.77 6.19 -0.64
CA ILE A 224 7.83 6.76 -1.62
C ILE A 224 8.46 6.80 -3.01
N ARG A 225 9.74 7.19 -3.11
CA ARG A 225 10.47 7.18 -4.39
C ARG A 225 10.68 5.76 -4.93
N LYS A 226 10.90 4.77 -4.05
CA LYS A 226 11.06 3.36 -4.44
C LYS A 226 9.81 2.88 -5.19
N ILE A 227 8.62 3.18 -4.69
CA ILE A 227 7.36 2.82 -5.36
C ILE A 227 7.17 3.61 -6.65
N LYS A 228 7.38 4.93 -6.63
CA LYS A 228 7.18 5.78 -7.82
C LYS A 228 8.12 5.48 -8.99
N ARG A 229 9.30 4.95 -8.72
CA ARG A 229 10.32 4.60 -9.73
C ARG A 229 10.23 3.15 -10.19
N ARG A 230 9.24 2.42 -9.71
CA ARG A 230 9.06 1.02 -10.05
C ARG A 230 8.65 0.92 -11.53
N ASP A 231 9.36 0.09 -12.29
CA ASP A 231 8.96 -0.19 -13.66
C ASP A 231 7.68 -1.02 -13.65
N TYR A 232 6.70 -0.59 -14.45
CA TYR A 232 5.38 -1.22 -14.63
C TYR A 232 5.42 -2.69 -15.10
N LYS A 233 6.61 -3.22 -15.42
CA LYS A 233 6.75 -4.36 -16.33
C LYS A 233 6.85 -5.73 -15.67
N ASP A 234 6.89 -5.83 -14.35
CA ASP A 234 7.35 -7.07 -13.74
C ASP A 234 6.24 -7.90 -13.07
N PHE A 235 5.12 -8.12 -13.76
CA PHE A 235 4.07 -9.08 -13.35
C PHE A 235 4.52 -10.55 -13.44
N SER A 236 5.82 -10.82 -13.40
CA SER A 236 6.34 -12.18 -13.46
C SER A 236 6.03 -12.90 -12.13
N PRO A 237 5.48 -14.14 -12.17
CA PRO A 237 5.18 -14.94 -10.97
C PRO A 237 6.39 -15.26 -10.09
N ALA A 238 7.60 -14.94 -10.55
CA ALA A 238 8.86 -15.37 -9.96
C ALA A 238 9.67 -14.23 -9.31
N HIS A 239 9.21 -12.97 -9.36
CA HIS A 239 9.97 -11.86 -8.79
C HIS A 239 9.41 -11.42 -7.44
N ASP A 240 10.31 -11.48 -6.46
CA ASP A 240 10.12 -11.39 -5.01
C ASP A 240 9.75 -9.98 -4.49
N GLY A 241 9.01 -9.24 -5.30
CA GLY A 241 8.52 -7.93 -4.92
C GLY A 241 7.25 -7.49 -5.63
N ASN A 242 6.74 -8.20 -6.64
CA ASN A 242 5.47 -7.83 -7.27
C ASN A 242 4.31 -8.60 -6.66
N TYR A 243 3.30 -7.83 -6.28
CA TYR A 243 2.06 -8.32 -5.74
C TYR A 243 1.36 -9.06 -6.86
N PHE A 244 1.34 -10.38 -6.76
CA PHE A 244 0.44 -11.15 -7.60
C PHE A 244 -0.89 -11.26 -6.85
N ILE A 245 -1.99 -11.20 -7.57
CA ILE A 245 -3.24 -11.78 -7.09
C ILE A 245 -3.26 -13.17 -7.70
N GLU A 246 -3.11 -14.20 -6.88
CA GLU A 246 -3.24 -15.57 -7.39
C GLU A 246 -4.71 -15.94 -7.54
N PHE A 247 -5.04 -16.42 -8.74
CA PHE A 247 -6.38 -16.77 -9.19
C PHE A 247 -6.80 -18.18 -8.76
#